data_AF-A0A7C1BX14-F1
#
_entry.id   AF-A0A7C1BX14-F1
#
_cell.length_a   1.000
_cell.length_b   1.000
_cell.length_c   1.000
_cell.angle_alpha   90.00
_cell.angle_beta   90.00
_cell.angle_gamma   90.00
#
_symmetry.space_group_name_H-M   'P 1'
#
loop_
_entity.id
_entity.type
_entity.pdbx_description
1 polymer ?
#
loop_
_entity_poly.entity_id
_entity_poly.type
_entity_poly.pdbx_seq_one_letter_code
_entity_poly.pdbx_strand_id
1 'polypeptide(L)'
;MAKISENPWVLMLISLMAALAVSFGQTLQTPAFIADEGSILQLSVLSWWKNIPLIFSRDFLMFTDGQFRPLGYAVLASVHTTVASENILFWHLWLLLFHLLNGVLVFWVVLHLARHLRSAVVATLVFALHPLATVVVNNINYFHYVFGLTFYLGALGCYLSFAQMSRRRFY
;
A
#
# COMPACT_ATOMS: atom_id res chain seq x y z
N MET A 1 -28.25 20.66 0.56
CA MET A 1 -27.12 19.86 1.10
C MET A 1 -27.43 18.39 0.85
N ALA A 2 -26.81 17.77 -0.16
CA ALA A 2 -27.02 16.35 -0.44
C ALA A 2 -26.52 15.51 0.74
N LYS A 3 -27.37 14.60 1.22
CA LYS A 3 -27.09 13.68 2.32
C LYS A 3 -25.86 12.83 1.96
N ILE A 4 -24.75 13.03 2.67
CA ILE A 4 -23.53 12.20 2.59
C ILE A 4 -23.84 10.70 2.85
N SER A 5 -25.02 10.39 3.37
CA SER A 5 -25.48 9.03 3.73
C SER A 5 -25.94 8.14 2.58
N GLU A 6 -26.06 8.59 1.34
CA GLU A 6 -26.65 7.75 0.26
C GLU A 6 -25.63 6.95 -0.55
N ASN A 7 -24.33 7.31 -0.54
CA ASN A 7 -23.30 6.55 -1.25
C ASN A 7 -22.42 5.73 -0.28
N PRO A 8 -22.53 4.38 -0.28
CA PRO A 8 -21.77 3.53 0.63
C PRO A 8 -20.24 3.67 0.48
N TRP A 9 -19.76 4.02 -0.71
CA TRP A 9 -18.35 4.24 -0.98
C TRP A 9 -17.82 5.50 -0.31
N VAL A 10 -18.62 6.57 -0.26
CA VAL A 10 -18.23 7.84 0.38
C VAL A 10 -18.11 7.64 1.88
N LEU A 11 -19.10 6.98 2.50
CA LEU A 11 -19.05 6.67 3.93
C LEU A 11 -17.81 5.84 4.27
N MET A 12 -17.54 4.78 3.49
CA MET A 12 -16.36 3.94 3.66
C MET A 12 -15.06 4.73 3.56
N LEU A 13 -14.91 5.56 2.50
CA LEU A 13 -13.70 6.35 2.29
C LEU A 13 -13.47 7.34 3.43
N ILE A 14 -14.51 8.02 3.89
CA ILE A 14 -14.43 8.93 5.04
C ILE A 14 -14.00 8.17 6.30
N SER A 15 -14.63 7.03 6.60
CA SER A 15 -14.28 6.21 7.76
C SER A 15 -12.83 5.69 7.69
N LEU A 16 -12.39 5.25 6.52
CA LEU A 16 -11.03 4.76 6.29
C LEU A 16 -10.00 5.89 6.44
N MET A 17 -10.22 7.04 5.81
CA MET A 17 -9.32 8.20 5.95
C MET A 17 -9.24 8.68 7.40
N ALA A 18 -10.37 8.75 8.11
CA ALA A 18 -10.39 9.11 9.52
C ALA A 18 -9.60 8.12 10.38
N ALA A 19 -9.80 6.81 10.16
CA ALA A 19 -9.06 5.75 10.85
C ALA A 19 -7.54 5.87 10.63
N LEU A 20 -7.12 6.08 9.38
CA LEU A 20 -5.71 6.24 9.03
C LEU A 20 -5.11 7.52 9.63
N ALA A 21 -5.82 8.64 9.60
CA ALA A 21 -5.37 9.89 10.19
C ALA A 21 -5.17 9.76 11.71
N VAL A 22 -6.06 9.07 12.42
CA VAL A 22 -5.94 8.85 13.86
C VAL A 22 -4.77 7.92 14.19
N SER A 23 -4.60 6.83 13.45
CA SER A 23 -3.56 5.82 13.76
C SER A 23 -2.16 6.22 13.31
N PHE A 24 -2.02 6.91 12.18
CA PHE A 24 -0.73 7.22 11.56
C PHE A 24 -0.38 8.71 11.60
N GLY A 25 -1.32 9.60 11.94
CA GLY A 25 -1.08 11.04 11.94
C GLY A 25 0.09 11.46 12.83
N GLN A 26 0.29 10.77 13.95
CA GLN A 26 1.39 11.03 14.89
C GLN A 26 2.75 10.52 14.40
N THR A 27 2.78 9.58 13.45
CA THR A 27 4.03 9.00 12.92
C THR A 27 4.54 9.69 11.66
N LEU A 28 3.72 10.53 11.01
CA LEU A 28 4.04 11.18 9.72
C LEU A 28 5.33 12.02 9.73
N GLN A 29 5.75 12.53 10.88
CA GLN A 29 6.96 13.34 11.02
C GLN A 29 8.12 12.58 11.69
N THR A 30 7.89 11.34 12.11
CA THR A 30 8.87 10.56 12.85
C THR A 30 9.88 9.93 11.89
N PRO A 31 11.19 10.23 12.01
CA PRO A 31 12.21 9.71 11.09
C PRO A 31 12.55 8.23 11.34
N ALA A 32 12.26 7.70 12.53
CA ALA A 32 12.72 6.39 13.00
C ALA A 32 12.41 5.19 12.08
N PHE A 33 11.39 5.28 11.23
CA PHE A 33 11.00 4.19 10.34
C PHE A 33 11.33 4.43 8.86
N ILE A 34 11.80 5.64 8.52
CA ILE A 34 12.13 6.05 7.15
C ILE A 34 13.63 6.30 6.98
N ALA A 35 14.28 6.91 7.97
CA ALA A 35 15.66 7.39 7.90
C ALA A 35 16.61 6.69 8.89
N ASP A 36 16.22 5.54 9.43
CA ASP A 36 17.11 4.67 10.20
C ASP A 36 18.32 4.23 9.35
N GLU A 37 19.45 3.88 9.98
CA GLU A 37 20.68 3.45 9.30
C GLU A 37 20.46 2.23 8.40
N GLY A 38 19.50 1.36 8.74
CA GLY A 38 19.10 0.22 7.91
C GLY A 38 18.11 0.56 6.79
N SER A 39 17.84 1.84 6.52
CA SER A 39 16.83 2.23 5.53
C SER A 39 17.29 1.96 4.10
N ILE A 40 16.44 1.30 3.33
CA ILE A 40 16.70 1.04 1.90
C ILE A 40 16.84 2.34 1.09
N LEU A 41 16.30 3.47 1.56
CA LEU A 41 16.45 4.76 0.87
C LEU A 41 17.89 5.29 0.92
N GLN A 42 18.70 4.84 1.88
CA GLN A 42 20.12 5.22 1.97
C GLN A 42 20.98 4.48 0.94
N LEU A 43 20.45 3.45 0.27
CA LEU A 43 21.14 2.77 -0.80
C LEU A 43 21.28 3.70 -2.02
N SER A 44 22.51 4.10 -2.34
CA SER A 44 22.81 4.97 -3.48
C SER A 44 22.31 4.42 -4.81
N VAL A 45 22.25 3.09 -4.96
CA VAL A 45 21.68 2.43 -6.14
C VAL A 45 20.19 2.74 -6.33
N LEU A 46 19.45 3.09 -5.26
CA LEU A 46 18.05 3.52 -5.35
C LEU A 46 17.89 5.03 -5.54
N SER A 47 18.96 5.84 -5.59
CA SER A 47 18.85 7.29 -5.80
C SER A 47 18.43 7.70 -7.21
N TRP A 48 18.51 6.78 -8.18
CA TRP A 48 18.28 7.11 -9.57
C TRP A 48 17.60 6.00 -10.36
N TRP A 49 16.57 6.35 -11.13
CA TRP A 49 15.81 5.43 -11.98
C TRP A 49 16.67 4.73 -13.04
N LYS A 50 17.77 5.35 -13.48
CA LYS A 50 18.66 4.71 -14.46
C LYS A 50 19.37 3.46 -13.91
N ASN A 51 19.32 3.23 -12.61
CA ASN A 51 19.82 2.02 -11.98
C ASN A 51 18.83 0.84 -12.04
N ILE A 52 17.63 1.02 -12.61
CA ILE A 52 16.63 -0.06 -12.75
C ILE A 52 17.21 -1.32 -13.43
N PRO A 53 18.00 -1.25 -14.52
CA PRO A 53 18.62 -2.44 -15.09
C PRO A 53 19.51 -3.18 -14.09
N LEU A 54 20.27 -2.45 -13.27
CA LEU A 54 21.08 -3.02 -12.19
C LEU A 54 20.16 -3.67 -11.13
N ILE A 55 19.07 -3.01 -10.71
CA ILE A 55 18.11 -3.53 -9.70
C ILE A 55 17.53 -4.90 -10.12
N PHE A 56 17.31 -5.13 -11.42
CA PHE A 56 16.82 -6.42 -11.94
C PHE A 56 17.92 -7.44 -12.23
N SER A 57 19.19 -7.11 -11.96
CA SER A 57 20.32 -8.01 -12.14
C SER A 57 20.66 -8.77 -10.85
N ARG A 58 21.46 -9.84 -10.98
CA ARG A 58 21.97 -10.58 -9.81
C ARG A 58 22.93 -9.76 -8.96
N ASP A 59 23.64 -8.81 -9.57
CA ASP A 59 24.60 -7.96 -8.89
C ASP A 59 23.92 -7.11 -7.83
N PHE A 60 22.63 -6.81 -7.98
CA PHE A 60 21.88 -6.06 -6.99
C PHE A 60 21.80 -6.73 -5.61
N LEU A 61 21.92 -8.07 -5.56
CA LEU A 61 21.89 -8.84 -4.32
C LEU A 61 22.99 -8.43 -3.33
N MET A 62 24.09 -7.87 -3.83
CA MET A 62 25.19 -7.41 -3.00
C MET A 62 24.85 -6.16 -2.17
N PHE A 63 23.75 -5.46 -2.52
CA PHE A 63 23.29 -4.26 -1.82
C PHE A 63 22.12 -4.51 -0.87
N THR A 64 21.55 -5.72 -0.87
CA THR A 64 20.29 -6.02 -0.16
C THR A 64 20.38 -7.25 0.74
N ASP A 65 21.59 -7.61 1.19
CA ASP A 65 21.84 -8.79 2.02
C ASP A 65 21.22 -10.06 1.42
N GLY A 66 21.31 -10.21 0.10
CA GLY A 66 20.75 -11.36 -0.63
C GLY A 66 19.24 -11.31 -0.88
N GLN A 67 18.54 -10.23 -0.53
CA GLN A 67 17.10 -10.09 -0.77
C GLN A 67 16.79 -9.65 -2.21
N PHE A 68 16.22 -10.56 -3.02
CA PHE A 68 15.82 -10.25 -4.40
C PHE A 68 14.34 -9.90 -4.51
N ARG A 69 14.01 -8.61 -4.46
CA ARG A 69 12.64 -8.07 -4.61
C ARG A 69 12.63 -6.83 -5.53
N PRO A 70 13.05 -6.99 -6.80
CA PRO A 70 13.47 -5.89 -7.68
C PRO A 70 12.35 -4.89 -8.00
N LEU A 71 11.10 -5.35 -8.09
CA LEU A 71 10.00 -4.49 -8.49
C LEU A 71 9.72 -3.37 -7.47
N GLY A 72 9.72 -3.69 -6.17
CA GLY A 72 9.52 -2.69 -5.12
C GLY A 72 10.66 -1.66 -5.12
N TYR A 73 11.89 -2.12 -5.29
CA TYR A 73 13.07 -1.26 -5.40
C TYR A 73 13.07 -0.37 -6.63
N ALA A 74 12.68 -0.89 -7.79
CA ALA A 74 12.61 -0.13 -9.04
C ALA A 74 11.58 1.01 -8.95
N VAL A 75 10.43 0.75 -8.32
CA VAL A 75 9.42 1.79 -8.07
C VAL A 75 9.98 2.86 -7.13
N LEU A 76 10.60 2.47 -6.02
CA LEU A 76 11.21 3.43 -5.10
C LEU A 76 12.32 4.24 -5.78
N ALA A 77 13.18 3.62 -6.59
CA ALA A 77 14.24 4.32 -7.32
C ALA A 77 13.70 5.33 -8.34
N SER A 78 12.56 5.02 -8.95
CA SER A 78 11.87 5.94 -9.87
C SER A 78 11.41 7.19 -9.14
N VAL A 79 10.83 7.04 -7.96
CA VAL A 79 10.32 8.15 -7.15
C VAL A 79 11.46 8.94 -6.51
N HIS A 80 12.44 8.23 -5.94
CA HIS A 80 13.59 8.79 -5.23
C HIS A 80 14.52 9.61 -6.14
N THR A 81 14.41 9.45 -7.47
CA THR A 81 15.03 10.38 -8.45
C THR A 81 14.60 11.83 -8.25
N THR A 82 13.36 12.04 -7.82
CA THR A 82 12.74 13.38 -7.72
C THR A 82 12.44 13.80 -6.29
N VAL A 83 12.37 12.84 -5.37
CA VAL A 83 12.09 13.09 -3.96
C VAL A 83 13.27 12.64 -3.16
N ALA A 84 13.83 13.52 -2.34
CA ALA A 84 14.99 13.21 -1.52
C ALA A 84 14.64 12.20 -0.41
N SER A 85 15.62 11.38 0.01
CA SER A 85 15.49 10.43 1.12
C SER A 85 15.05 11.09 2.43
N GLU A 86 15.42 12.35 2.63
CA GLU A 86 15.18 13.13 3.85
C GLU A 86 13.75 13.67 3.92
N ASN A 87 12.95 13.55 2.85
CA ASN A 87 11.55 13.97 2.87
C ASN A 87 10.68 12.94 3.59
N ILE A 88 10.82 12.89 4.92
CA ILE A 88 10.16 11.93 5.82
C ILE A 88 8.64 11.92 5.63
N LEU A 89 8.03 13.09 5.54
CA LEU A 89 6.59 13.24 5.35
C LEU A 89 6.13 12.58 4.05
N PHE A 90 6.85 12.81 2.95
CA PHE A 90 6.51 12.21 1.66
C PHE A 90 6.55 10.68 1.74
N TRP A 91 7.59 10.09 2.32
CA TRP A 91 7.74 8.63 2.35
C TRP A 91 6.70 7.96 3.26
N HIS A 92 6.28 8.60 4.35
CA HIS A 92 5.14 8.14 5.14
C HIS A 92 3.83 8.22 4.35
N LEU A 93 3.57 9.34 3.67
CA LEU A 93 2.38 9.49 2.83
C LEU A 93 2.38 8.50 1.66
N TRP A 94 3.54 8.17 1.12
CA TRP A 94 3.72 7.16 0.08
C TRP A 94 3.25 5.78 0.57
N LEU A 95 3.75 5.33 1.72
CA LEU A 95 3.32 4.04 2.31
C LEU A 95 1.83 4.06 2.68
N LEU A 96 1.36 5.18 3.26
CA LEU A 96 -0.05 5.34 3.65
C LEU A 96 -0.99 5.35 2.44
N LEU A 97 -0.55 5.87 1.30
CA LEU A 97 -1.29 5.80 0.05
C LEU A 97 -1.52 4.35 -0.38
N PHE A 98 -0.47 3.50 -0.36
CA PHE A 98 -0.65 2.09 -0.71
C PHE A 98 -1.48 1.33 0.33
N HIS A 99 -1.39 1.68 1.62
CA HIS A 99 -2.27 1.12 2.65
C HIS A 99 -3.73 1.54 2.45
N LEU A 100 -3.99 2.79 2.07
CA LEU A 100 -5.31 3.27 1.69
C LEU A 100 -5.86 2.50 0.48
N LEU A 101 -5.06 2.32 -0.57
CA LEU A 101 -5.44 1.52 -1.74
C LEU A 101 -5.77 0.07 -1.34
N ASN A 102 -4.96 -0.53 -0.47
CA ASN A 102 -5.24 -1.86 0.07
C ASN A 102 -6.57 -1.91 0.85
N GLY A 103 -6.85 -0.90 1.68
CA GLY A 103 -8.12 -0.79 2.40
C GLY A 103 -9.32 -0.70 1.45
N VAL A 104 -9.23 0.11 0.38
CA VAL A 104 -10.26 0.19 -0.66
C VAL A 104 -10.47 -1.15 -1.37
N LEU A 105 -9.38 -1.87 -1.68
CA LEU A 105 -9.47 -3.18 -2.30
C LEU A 105 -10.04 -4.24 -1.36
N VAL A 106 -9.70 -4.22 -0.06
CA VAL A 106 -10.31 -5.08 0.97
C VAL A 106 -11.82 -4.83 1.03
N PHE A 107 -12.24 -3.56 1.10
CA PHE A 107 -13.65 -3.21 1.08
C PHE A 107 -14.36 -3.80 -0.14
N TRP A 108 -13.79 -3.59 -1.33
CA TRP A 108 -14.36 -4.04 -2.58
C TRP A 108 -14.49 -5.57 -2.65
N VAL A 109 -13.43 -6.30 -2.28
CA VAL A 109 -13.40 -7.77 -2.24
C VAL A 109 -14.43 -8.31 -1.25
N VAL A 110 -14.48 -7.77 -0.03
CA VAL A 110 -15.42 -8.25 1.00
C VAL A 110 -16.86 -7.92 0.61
N LEU A 111 -17.10 -6.76 0.00
CA LEU A 111 -18.42 -6.41 -0.52
C LEU A 111 -18.87 -7.40 -1.62
N HIS A 112 -17.95 -7.85 -2.48
CA HIS A 112 -18.24 -8.86 -3.50
C HIS A 112 -18.56 -10.23 -2.91
N LEU A 113 -17.85 -10.64 -1.85
CA LEU A 113 -18.02 -11.96 -1.23
C LEU A 113 -19.22 -12.02 -0.28
N ALA A 114 -19.30 -11.08 0.66
CA ALA A 114 -20.33 -11.08 1.71
C ALA A 114 -21.65 -10.44 1.25
N ARG A 115 -21.64 -9.62 0.20
CA ARG A 115 -22.79 -8.84 -0.29
C ARG A 115 -23.48 -8.01 0.80
N HIS A 116 -22.73 -7.67 1.85
CA HIS A 116 -23.24 -6.97 3.02
C HIS A 116 -22.32 -5.80 3.36
N LEU A 117 -22.86 -4.58 3.25
CA LEU A 117 -22.09 -3.35 3.37
C LEU A 117 -21.38 -3.22 4.72
N ARG A 118 -22.10 -3.48 5.83
CA ARG A 118 -21.53 -3.33 7.17
C ARG A 118 -20.35 -4.28 7.37
N SER A 119 -20.44 -5.50 6.85
CA SER A 119 -19.36 -6.48 6.93
C SER A 119 -18.12 -6.00 6.16
N ALA A 120 -18.31 -5.41 4.98
CA ALA A 120 -17.22 -4.83 4.20
C ALA A 120 -16.56 -3.64 4.91
N VAL A 121 -17.36 -2.73 5.48
CA VAL A 121 -16.84 -1.59 6.27
C VAL A 121 -16.05 -2.08 7.49
N VAL A 122 -16.61 -3.01 8.27
CA VAL A 122 -15.94 -3.55 9.47
C VAL A 122 -14.64 -4.25 9.09
N ALA A 123 -14.64 -5.11 8.06
CA ALA A 123 -13.43 -5.78 7.60
C ALA A 123 -12.33 -4.79 7.17
N THR A 124 -12.72 -3.71 6.49
CA THR A 124 -11.80 -2.65 6.06
C THR A 124 -11.20 -1.91 7.24
N LEU A 125 -12.01 -1.57 8.25
CA LEU A 125 -11.53 -0.90 9.47
C LEU A 125 -10.62 -1.82 10.29
N VAL A 126 -10.99 -3.10 10.44
CA VAL A 126 -10.14 -4.09 11.12
C VAL A 126 -8.80 -4.24 10.41
N PHE A 127 -8.79 -4.31 9.07
CA PHE A 127 -7.56 -4.33 8.28
C PHE A 127 -6.73 -3.06 8.48
N ALA A 128 -7.36 -1.89 8.34
CA ALA A 128 -6.66 -0.60 8.37
C ALA A 128 -6.05 -0.28 9.74
N LEU A 129 -6.76 -0.64 10.82
CA LEU A 129 -6.40 -0.38 12.21
C LEU A 129 -5.64 -1.55 12.86
N HIS A 130 -5.35 -2.62 12.12
CA HIS A 130 -4.67 -3.78 12.67
C HIS A 130 -3.28 -3.39 13.21
N PRO A 131 -2.87 -3.82 14.42
CA PRO A 131 -1.57 -3.44 14.99
C PRO A 131 -0.37 -3.79 14.10
N LEU A 132 -0.45 -4.87 13.31
CA LEU A 132 0.58 -5.20 12.33
C LEU A 132 0.83 -4.07 11.31
N ALA A 133 -0.20 -3.31 10.96
CA ALA A 133 -0.07 -2.19 10.02
C ALA A 133 0.85 -1.09 10.56
N THR A 134 0.94 -0.90 11.88
CA THR A 134 1.85 0.13 12.44
C THR A 134 3.32 -0.20 12.22
N VAL A 135 3.67 -1.46 12.02
CA VAL A 135 5.02 -1.89 11.67
C VAL A 135 5.25 -1.82 10.16
N VAL A 136 4.32 -2.41 9.39
CA VAL A 136 4.50 -2.60 7.94
C VAL A 136 4.32 -1.29 7.16
N VAL A 137 3.39 -0.43 7.57
CA VAL A 137 3.02 0.80 6.84
C VAL A 137 3.87 2.00 7.25
N ASN A 138 4.57 1.95 8.39
CA ASN A 138 5.48 3.04 8.77
C ASN A 138 6.91 2.84 8.25
N ASN A 139 7.31 1.61 7.91
CA ASN A 139 8.70 1.29 7.57
C ASN A 139 8.88 1.10 6.06
N ILE A 140 9.72 1.94 5.44
CA ILE A 140 9.98 1.92 4.00
C ILE A 140 10.61 0.61 3.52
N ASN A 141 11.37 -0.08 4.37
CA ASN A 141 11.96 -1.38 4.06
C ASN A 141 10.88 -2.44 3.76
N TYR A 142 9.67 -2.24 4.29
CA TYR A 142 8.51 -3.10 4.10
C TYR A 142 7.56 -2.64 2.97
N PHE A 143 7.95 -1.64 2.17
CA PHE A 143 7.17 -1.16 1.03
C PHE A 143 6.70 -2.30 0.11
N HIS A 144 7.59 -3.27 -0.17
CA HIS A 144 7.27 -4.43 -1.00
C HIS A 144 6.11 -5.29 -0.48
N TYR A 145 5.85 -5.34 0.84
CA TYR A 145 4.69 -6.03 1.40
C TYR A 145 3.40 -5.27 1.13
N VAL A 146 3.38 -3.96 1.39
CA VAL A 146 2.20 -3.11 1.16
C VAL A 146 1.88 -3.05 -0.33
N PHE A 147 2.90 -2.89 -1.16
CA PHE A 147 2.79 -2.85 -2.61
C PHE A 147 2.38 -4.19 -3.22
N GLY A 148 2.99 -5.29 -2.75
CA GLY A 148 2.63 -6.64 -3.18
C GLY A 148 1.17 -6.99 -2.84
N LEU A 149 0.70 -6.58 -1.67
CA LEU A 149 -0.70 -6.76 -1.27
C LEU A 149 -1.67 -6.03 -2.20
N THR A 150 -1.30 -4.85 -2.72
CA THR A 150 -2.13 -4.12 -3.69
C THR A 150 -2.37 -4.94 -4.95
N PHE A 151 -1.31 -5.52 -5.52
CA PHE A 151 -1.46 -6.39 -6.68
C PHE A 151 -2.20 -7.67 -6.36
N TYR A 152 -1.94 -8.27 -5.19
CA TYR A 152 -2.62 -9.50 -4.79
C TYR A 152 -4.14 -9.31 -4.65
N LEU A 153 -4.57 -8.25 -3.94
CA LEU A 153 -5.98 -7.92 -3.79
C LEU A 153 -6.61 -7.47 -5.12
N GLY A 154 -5.87 -6.70 -5.93
CA GLY A 154 -6.31 -6.31 -7.26
C GLY A 154 -6.55 -7.50 -8.18
N ALA A 155 -5.61 -8.46 -8.21
CA ALA A 155 -5.73 -9.70 -8.97
C ALA A 155 -6.90 -10.55 -8.49
N LEU A 156 -7.05 -10.73 -7.18
CA LEU A 156 -8.19 -11.44 -6.59
C LEU A 156 -9.52 -10.81 -7.02
N GLY A 157 -9.64 -9.50 -6.92
CA GLY A 157 -10.88 -8.85 -7.28
C GLY A 157 -11.15 -8.83 -8.80
N CYS A 158 -10.13 -8.78 -9.65
CA CYS A 158 -10.27 -9.01 -11.09
C CYS A 158 -10.82 -10.42 -11.37
N TYR A 159 -10.29 -11.43 -10.69
CA TYR A 159 -10.78 -12.81 -10.77
C TYR A 159 -12.24 -12.93 -10.32
N LEU A 160 -12.61 -12.33 -9.18
CA LEU A 160 -14.00 -12.33 -8.69
C LEU A 160 -14.95 -11.66 -9.69
N SER A 161 -14.53 -10.54 -10.29
CA SER A 161 -15.32 -9.83 -11.30
C SER A 161 -15.54 -10.68 -12.56
N PHE A 162 -14.49 -11.36 -13.02
CA PHE A 162 -14.58 -12.31 -14.14
C PHE A 162 -15.51 -13.50 -13.83
N ALA A 163 -15.40 -14.07 -12.63
CA ALA A 163 -16.22 -15.20 -12.20
C ALA A 163 -17.72 -14.83 -12.13
N GLN A 164 -18.04 -13.62 -11.67
CA GLN A 164 -19.41 -13.12 -11.63
C GLN A 164 -19.98 -12.85 -13.03
N MET A 165 -19.18 -12.27 -13.93
CA MET A 165 -19.58 -12.06 -15.33
C MET A 165 -19.87 -13.38 -16.03
N SER A 166 -18.99 -14.37 -15.85
CA SER A 166 -19.17 -15.70 -16.43
C SER A 166 -20.47 -16.35 -15.93
N ARG A 167 -20.77 -16.24 -14.63
CA ARG A 167 -22.05 -16.75 -14.07
C ARG A 167 -23.27 -16.09 -14.71
N ARG A 168 -23.24 -14.79 -15.01
CA ARG A 168 -24.36 -14.08 -15.68
C ARG A 168 -24.56 -14.48 -17.14
N ARG A 169 -23.55 -15.04 -17.82
CA ARG A 169 -23.65 -15.46 -19.23
C ARG A 169 -24.28 -16.85 -19.40
N PHE A 170 -24.31 -17.66 -18.33
CA PHE A 170 -24.89 -19.01 -18.33
C PHE A 170 -26.33 -19.08 -17.82
N TYR A 171 -26.91 -17.95 -17.38
CA TYR A 171 -28.33 -17.78 -17.07
C TYR A 171 -28.95 -16.80 -18.07
#